data_AF-A0A0R1QQG4-F1
#
_entry.id   AF-A0A0R1QQG4-F1
#
_cell.length_a   1.000
_cell.length_b   1.000
_cell.length_c   1.000
_cell.angle_alpha   90.00
_cell.angle_beta   90.00
_cell.angle_gamma   90.00
#
_symmetry.space_group_name_H-M   'P 1'
#
loop_
_entity.id
_entity.type
_entity.pdbx_description
1 polymer ?
#
loop_
_entity_poly.entity_id
_entity_poly.type
_entity_poly.pdbx_seq_one_letter_code
_entity_poly.pdbx_strand_id
1 'polypeptide(L)'
;MKQAQKEAKVAQINELLNELNSSVTEDNQVKTEIKKAYNSINKLEKIDKQYDQLHKAISDMNYQFQQIALRKEYHFNPEQDKLINELKEQTKESMLQSGIGTINPMAW
;
A
#
# COMPACT_ATOMS: atom_id res chain seq x y z
N MET A 1 -7.23 -17.73 4.51
CA MET A 1 -7.48 -17.51 3.08
C MET A 1 -6.71 -18.53 2.24
N LYS A 2 -7.23 -18.98 1.08
CA LYS A 2 -6.53 -19.93 0.19
C LYS A 2 -5.39 -19.24 -0.56
N GLN A 3 -4.36 -19.99 -0.97
CA GLN A 3 -3.19 -19.44 -1.66
C GLN A 3 -3.54 -18.65 -2.94
N ALA A 4 -4.43 -19.19 -3.79
CA ALA A 4 -4.87 -18.50 -5.00
C ALA A 4 -5.57 -17.14 -4.71
N GLN A 5 -6.25 -17.01 -3.57
CA GLN A 5 -6.87 -15.75 -3.17
C GLN A 5 -5.82 -14.74 -2.70
N LYS A 6 -4.76 -15.19 -2.02
CA LYS A 6 -3.61 -14.33 -1.67
C LYS A 6 -2.89 -13.83 -2.92
N GLU A 7 -2.69 -14.71 -3.89
CA GLU A 7 -2.10 -14.38 -5.19
C GLU A 7 -2.90 -13.33 -5.95
N ALA A 8 -4.22 -13.55 -6.10
CA ALA A 8 -5.11 -12.58 -6.71
C ALA A 8 -5.07 -11.23 -5.98
N LYS A 9 -4.99 -11.25 -4.64
CA LYS A 9 -4.91 -10.01 -3.85
C LYS A 9 -3.61 -9.26 -4.06
N VAL A 10 -2.46 -9.95 -4.06
CA VAL A 10 -1.16 -9.32 -4.32
C VAL A 10 -1.12 -8.74 -5.74
N ALA A 11 -1.65 -9.46 -6.73
CA ALA A 11 -1.78 -8.98 -8.10
C ALA A 11 -2.64 -7.70 -8.18
N GLN A 12 -3.82 -7.70 -7.54
CA GLN A 12 -4.70 -6.52 -7.50
C GLN A 12 -4.01 -5.30 -6.85
N ILE A 13 -3.27 -5.49 -5.76
CA ILE A 13 -2.52 -4.39 -5.13
C ILE A 13 -1.39 -3.88 -6.04
N ASN A 14 -0.69 -4.78 -6.72
CA ASN A 14 0.34 -4.41 -7.69
C ASN A 14 -0.24 -3.60 -8.85
N GLU A 15 -1.43 -3.96 -9.35
CA GLU A 15 -2.14 -3.20 -10.39
C GLU A 15 -2.49 -1.79 -9.90
N LEU A 16 -3.08 -1.65 -8.72
CA LEU A 16 -3.40 -0.33 -8.13
C LEU A 16 -2.15 0.53 -7.88
N LEU A 17 -1.04 -0.08 -7.45
CA LEU A 17 0.24 0.63 -7.30
C LEU A 17 0.78 1.09 -8.66
N ASN A 18 0.65 0.29 -9.71
CA ASN A 18 1.06 0.65 -11.06
C ASN A 18 0.20 1.78 -11.65
N GLU A 19 -1.12 1.73 -11.43
CA GLU A 19 -2.05 2.79 -11.82
C GLU A 19 -1.71 4.10 -11.12
N LEU A 20 -1.52 4.05 -9.80
CA LEU A 20 -1.10 5.22 -9.02
C LEU A 20 0.27 5.76 -9.49
N ASN A 21 1.26 4.90 -9.72
CA ASN A 21 2.56 5.31 -10.24
C ASN A 21 2.46 5.98 -11.62
N SER A 22 1.56 5.50 -12.47
CA SER A 22 1.34 6.05 -13.81
C SER A 22 0.60 7.39 -13.77
N SER A 23 -0.29 7.58 -12.79
CA SER A 23 -1.00 8.86 -12.58
C SER A 23 -0.08 9.99 -12.12
N VAL A 24 1.07 9.67 -11.51
CA VAL A 24 2.09 10.65 -11.13
C VAL A 24 3.00 10.85 -12.36
N THR A 25 2.95 12.02 -12.98
CA THR A 25 3.72 12.28 -14.21
C THR A 25 5.19 12.59 -13.90
N GLU A 26 5.43 13.41 -12.88
CA GLU A 26 6.76 13.81 -12.44
C GLU A 26 7.54 12.65 -11.81
N ASP A 27 8.86 12.65 -11.97
CA ASP A 27 9.75 11.77 -11.19
C ASP A 27 10.13 12.48 -9.89
N ASN A 28 9.37 12.17 -8.84
CA ASN A 28 9.47 12.86 -7.55
C ASN A 28 9.42 11.85 -6.37
N GLN A 29 9.37 12.39 -5.15
CA GLN A 29 9.34 11.57 -3.94
C GLN A 29 8.10 10.67 -3.87
N VAL A 30 6.95 11.10 -4.42
CA VAL A 30 5.74 10.28 -4.49
C VAL A 30 5.98 9.02 -5.31
N LYS A 31 6.54 9.13 -6.53
CA LYS A 31 6.95 7.95 -7.32
C LYS A 31 7.92 7.05 -6.59
N THR A 32 8.87 7.65 -5.87
CA THR A 32 9.87 6.89 -5.11
C THR A 32 9.21 6.02 -4.04
N GLU A 33 8.26 6.57 -3.27
CA GLU A 33 7.55 5.81 -2.24
C GLU A 33 6.60 4.75 -2.83
N ILE A 34 5.97 5.00 -3.99
CA ILE A 34 5.16 3.98 -4.68
C ILE A 34 6.03 2.79 -5.11
N LYS A 35 7.16 3.06 -5.77
CA LYS A 35 8.12 2.02 -6.19
C LYS A 35 8.66 1.25 -4.99
N LYS A 36 8.93 1.93 -3.87
CA LYS A 36 9.40 1.31 -2.64
C LYS A 36 8.35 0.39 -2.03
N ALA A 37 7.08 0.77 -2.02
CA ALA A 37 5.98 -0.10 -1.57
C ALA A 37 5.89 -1.35 -2.46
N TYR A 38 5.86 -1.17 -3.78
CA TYR A 38 5.84 -2.27 -4.74
C TYR A 38 7.03 -3.23 -4.53
N ASN A 39 8.25 -2.68 -4.43
CA ASN A 39 9.45 -3.48 -4.22
C ASN A 39 9.44 -4.19 -2.86
N SER A 40 8.95 -3.54 -1.80
CA SER A 40 8.85 -4.16 -0.48
C SER A 40 7.95 -5.39 -0.49
N ILE A 41 6.86 -5.37 -1.25
CA ILE A 41 5.95 -6.50 -1.41
C ILE A 41 6.65 -7.58 -2.25
N ASN A 42 7.09 -7.22 -3.47
CA ASN A 42 7.51 -8.19 -4.48
C ASN A 42 8.94 -8.73 -4.30
N LYS A 43 9.75 -8.17 -3.40
CA LYS A 43 11.06 -8.73 -3.03
C LYS A 43 10.94 -10.07 -2.29
N LEU A 44 9.79 -10.35 -1.69
CA LEU A 44 9.56 -11.60 -0.95
C LEU A 44 9.20 -12.71 -1.94
N GLU A 45 9.89 -13.84 -1.86
CA GLU A 45 9.70 -14.96 -2.82
C GLU A 45 8.38 -15.71 -2.63
N LYS A 46 7.87 -15.77 -1.38
CA LYS A 46 6.68 -16.56 -1.04
C LYS A 46 5.44 -15.68 -1.04
N ILE A 47 4.39 -16.13 -1.74
CA ILE A 47 3.12 -15.39 -1.83
C ILE A 47 2.50 -15.10 -0.46
N ASP A 48 2.62 -16.02 0.50
CA ASP A 48 2.16 -15.78 1.87
C ASP A 48 2.87 -14.59 2.52
N LYS A 49 4.17 -14.46 2.29
CA LYS A 49 4.97 -13.36 2.82
C LYS A 49 4.68 -12.05 2.10
N GLN A 50 4.49 -12.09 0.78
CA GLN A 50 4.02 -10.92 0.02
C GLN A 50 2.67 -10.43 0.55
N TYR A 51 1.72 -11.35 0.76
CA TYR A 51 0.41 -11.06 1.32
C TYR A 51 0.49 -10.42 2.71
N ASP A 52 1.26 -11.02 3.63
CA ASP A 52 1.44 -10.49 4.99
C ASP A 52 2.09 -9.08 4.98
N GLN A 53 2.90 -8.78 3.96
CA GLN A 53 3.61 -7.50 3.82
C GLN A 53 2.72 -6.37 3.26
N LEU A 54 1.57 -6.68 2.64
CA LEU A 54 0.71 -5.72 1.95
C LEU A 54 0.35 -4.53 2.84
N HIS A 55 -0.25 -4.79 4.01
CA HIS A 55 -0.67 -3.73 4.91
C HIS A 55 0.48 -2.83 5.34
N LYS A 56 1.62 -3.41 5.71
CA LYS A 56 2.78 -2.65 6.17
C LYS A 56 3.31 -1.75 5.05
N ALA A 57 3.50 -2.30 3.85
CA ALA A 57 4.02 -1.55 2.72
C ALA A 57 3.11 -0.38 2.34
N ILE A 58 1.79 -0.60 2.28
CA ILE A 58 0.82 0.45 1.96
C ILE A 58 0.69 1.48 3.09
N SER A 59 0.72 1.07 4.36
CA SER A 59 0.67 2.01 5.50
C SER A 59 1.91 2.90 5.53
N ASP A 60 3.10 2.34 5.32
CA ASP A 60 4.36 3.10 5.29
C ASP A 60 4.34 4.13 4.15
N MET A 61 3.88 3.72 2.96
CA MET A 61 3.70 4.62 1.81
C MET A 61 2.72 5.76 2.11
N ASN A 62 1.55 5.43 2.65
CA ASN A 62 0.53 6.43 2.98
C ASN A 62 1.03 7.42 4.05
N TYR A 63 1.79 6.95 5.04
CA TYR A 63 2.42 7.85 6.02
C TYR A 63 3.35 8.86 5.32
N GLN A 64 4.19 8.41 4.39
CA GLN A 64 5.07 9.32 3.64
C GLN A 64 4.29 10.30 2.76
N PHE A 65 3.20 9.86 2.12
CA PHE A 65 2.33 10.76 1.36
C PHE A 65 1.73 11.86 2.22
N GLN A 66 1.30 11.55 3.45
CA GLN A 66 0.83 12.55 4.39
C GLN A 66 1.93 13.56 4.73
N GLN A 67 3.18 13.12 4.93
CA GLN A 67 4.30 14.04 5.18
C GLN A 67 4.57 14.95 3.98
N ILE A 68 4.56 14.42 2.75
CA ILE A 68 4.76 15.17 1.52
C ILE A 68 3.65 16.23 1.35
N ALA A 69 2.39 15.83 1.57
CA ALA A 69 1.24 16.73 1.48
C ALA A 69 1.29 17.83 2.56
N LEU A 70 1.67 17.51 3.80
CA LEU A 70 1.84 18.47 4.89
C LEU A 70 2.93 19.52 4.58
N ARG A 71 4.00 19.11 3.90
CA ARG A 71 5.08 20.00 3.42
C ARG A 71 4.70 20.79 2.17
N LYS A 72 3.52 20.51 1.59
CA LYS A 72 3.04 21.12 0.32
C LYS A 72 3.96 20.81 -0.87
N GLU A 73 4.68 19.70 -0.82
CA GLU A 73 5.58 19.25 -1.88
C GLU A 73 4.83 18.53 -3.01
N TYR A 74 3.62 18.04 -2.73
CA TYR A 74 2.75 17.41 -3.72
C TYR A 74 1.27 17.57 -3.34
N HIS A 75 0.43 17.79 -4.34
CA HIS A 75 -1.03 17.82 -4.18
C HIS A 75 -1.64 16.65 -4.93
N PHE A 76 -2.15 15.68 -4.17
CA PHE A 76 -2.87 14.56 -4.75
C PHE A 76 -4.18 15.03 -5.35
N ASN A 77 -4.47 14.59 -6.56
CA ASN A 77 -5.75 14.86 -7.21
C ASN A 77 -6.82 13.85 -6.74
N PRO A 78 -8.12 14.08 -7.02
CA PRO A 78 -9.19 13.20 -6.54
C PRO A 78 -9.07 11.74 -7.01
N GLU A 79 -8.51 11.49 -8.18
CA GLU A 79 -8.30 10.13 -8.71
C GLU A 79 -7.19 9.41 -7.93
N GLN A 80 -6.09 10.11 -7.65
CA GLN A 80 -5.00 9.59 -6.82
C GLN A 80 -5.47 9.31 -5.39
N ASP A 81 -6.25 10.22 -4.79
CA ASP A 81 -6.83 10.00 -3.47
C ASP A 81 -7.74 8.77 -3.43
N LYS A 82 -8.50 8.53 -4.50
CA LYS A 82 -9.32 7.33 -4.64
C LYS A 82 -8.44 6.06 -4.67
N LEU A 83 -7.38 6.04 -5.48
CA LEU A 83 -6.45 4.91 -5.56
C LEU A 83 -5.75 4.66 -4.21
N ILE A 84 -5.31 5.71 -3.52
CA ILE A 84 -4.68 5.62 -2.20
C ILE A 84 -5.65 5.03 -1.17
N ASN A 85 -6.91 5.48 -1.17
CA ASN A 85 -7.92 4.94 -0.28
C ASN A 85 -8.27 3.48 -0.61
N GLU A 86 -8.35 3.13 -1.89
CA GLU A 86 -8.58 1.74 -2.30
C GLU A 86 -7.44 0.82 -1.84
N LEU A 87 -6.18 1.22 -2.03
CA LEU A 87 -5.01 0.49 -1.52
C LEU A 87 -5.10 0.27 0.01
N LYS A 88 -5.49 1.30 0.77
CA LYS A 88 -5.66 1.19 2.22
C LYS A 88 -6.77 0.22 2.60
N GLU A 89 -7.94 0.33 2.00
CA GLU A 89 -9.08 -0.54 2.28
C GLU A 89 -8.78 -2.00 1.93
N GLN A 90 -8.21 -2.23 0.75
CA GLN A 90 -7.91 -3.57 0.26
C GLN A 90 -6.86 -4.29 1.12
N THR A 91 -5.98 -3.57 1.83
CA THR A 91 -4.92 -4.20 2.63
C THR A 91 -5.26 -4.42 4.11
N LYS A 92 -6.41 -3.92 4.60
CA LYS A 92 -6.83 -4.12 6.01
C LYS A 92 -6.90 -5.59 6.43
N GLU A 93 -7.38 -6.46 5.56
CA GLU A 93 -7.52 -7.90 5.88
C GLU A 93 -6.17 -8.58 6.10
N SER A 94 -5.12 -8.17 5.36
CA SER A 94 -3.77 -8.73 5.53
C SER A 94 -3.17 -8.37 6.90
N MET A 95 -3.53 -7.23 7.48
CA MET A 95 -3.17 -6.85 8.85
C MET A 95 -3.77 -7.80 9.88
N LEU A 96 -5.07 -8.10 9.73
CA LEU A 96 -5.79 -8.96 10.66
C LEU A 96 -5.27 -10.40 10.61
N GLN A 97 -4.90 -10.88 9.42
CA GLN A 97 -4.42 -12.26 9.23
C GLN A 97 -2.92 -12.45 9.53
N SER A 98 -2.11 -11.40 9.45
CA SER A 98 -0.67 -11.47 9.77
C SER A 98 -0.36 -11.53 11.27
N GLY A 99 -1.38 -11.55 12.14
CA GLY A 99 -1.21 -11.64 13.60
C GLY A 99 -0.78 -10.32 14.27
N ILE A 100 -0.66 -9.23 13.51
CA ILE A 100 -0.39 -7.88 14.03
C ILE A 100 -1.68 -7.23 14.61
N GLY A 101 -2.85 -7.74 14.25
CA GLY A 101 -4.16 -7.17 14.56
C GLY A 101 -4.75 -7.39 15.96
N THR A 102 -4.00 -7.84 16.98
CA THR A 102 -4.53 -7.93 18.37
C THR A 102 -4.20 -6.73 19.25
N ILE A 103 -3.67 -5.63 18.71
CA ILE A 103 -3.60 -4.36 19.46
C ILE A 103 -4.99 -3.73 19.45
N ASN A 104 -5.69 -3.93 20.57
CA ASN A 104 -7.00 -3.37 20.89
C ASN A 104 -7.06 -1.85 20.58
N PRO A 105 -7.98 -1.37 19.72
CA PRO A 105 -8.13 0.05 19.43
C PRO A 105 -8.72 0.86 20.60
N MET A 106 -9.05 0.24 21.74
CA MET A 106 -9.56 0.92 22.97
C MET A 106 -8.45 1.44 23.90
N ALA A 107 -7.22 1.60 23.41
CA ALA A 107 -6.10 2.07 24.24
C ALA A 107 -5.51 3.40 23.76
N TRP A 108 -6.34 4.38 23.36
CA TRP A 108 -6.04 5.82 23.38
C TRP A 108 -7.34 6.61 23.56
#